data_AF-A0A359C735-F1
#
_entry.id   AF-A0A359C735-F1
#
_cell.length_a   1.000
_cell.length_b   1.000
_cell.length_c   1.000
_cell.angle_alpha   90.00
_cell.angle_beta   90.00
_cell.angle_gamma   90.00
#
_symmetry.space_group_name_H-M   'P 1'
#
loop_
_entity.id
_entity.type
_entity.pdbx_description
1 polymer ?
#
loop_
_entity_poly.entity_id
_entity_poly.type
_entity_poly.pdbx_seq_one_letter_code
_entity_poly.pdbx_strand_id
1 'polypeptide(L)'
;MAAGLNFVGALVSTHVATMVGKGIVDPSFVSQTVVLSALLGAIFWDLVTWHYGIPSSSSHAIIGGIIGAVIASRGVGVLKWSGISKIVAAIVISPVAGTLIAFLIMIGIFWAFKGFHPSTLNRGFRKLQILSAAVMAFSHGSNDAQKSMGVITMALVS
;
A
#
# COMPACT_ATOMS: atom_id res chain seq x y z
N MET A 1 -15.82 -8.66 9.99
CA MET A 1 -14.51 -8.45 10.65
C MET A 1 -13.55 -7.66 9.76
N ALA A 2 -13.20 -8.16 8.56
CA ALA A 2 -12.24 -7.48 7.68
C ALA A 2 -12.65 -6.05 7.29
N ALA A 3 -13.91 -5.81 6.92
CA ALA A 3 -14.40 -4.46 6.57
C ALA A 3 -14.27 -3.47 7.75
N GLY A 4 -14.71 -3.87 8.95
CA GLY A 4 -14.62 -3.03 10.15
C GLY A 4 -13.19 -2.70 10.54
N LEU A 5 -12.27 -3.67 10.48
CA LEU A 5 -10.87 -3.43 10.82
C LEU A 5 -10.12 -2.63 9.74
N ASN A 6 -10.44 -2.82 8.46
CA ASN A 6 -9.92 -1.96 7.40
C ASN A 6 -10.38 -0.51 7.62
N PHE A 7 -11.65 -0.30 7.96
CA PHE A 7 -12.20 1.01 8.24
C PHE A 7 -11.53 1.66 9.46
N VAL A 8 -11.40 0.93 10.58
CA VAL A 8 -10.71 1.45 11.77
C VAL A 8 -9.24 1.73 11.45
N GLY A 9 -8.55 0.84 10.74
CA GLY A 9 -7.17 1.03 10.31
C GLY A 9 -6.99 2.29 9.46
N ALA A 10 -7.95 2.57 8.56
CA ALA A 10 -7.95 3.77 7.73
C ALA A 10 -7.95 5.06 8.55
N LEU A 11 -8.53 5.08 9.76
CA LEU A 11 -8.64 6.28 10.59
C LEU A 11 -7.40 6.56 11.46
N VAL A 12 -6.47 5.61 11.58
CA VAL A 12 -5.39 5.67 12.59
C VAL A 12 -4.10 6.28 12.06
N SER A 13 -3.80 6.13 10.76
CA SER A 13 -2.54 6.60 10.17
C SER A 13 -2.80 7.68 9.14
N THR A 14 -1.89 8.64 8.96
CA THR A 14 -1.93 9.66 7.89
C THR A 14 -0.62 9.75 7.09
N HIS A 15 0.40 8.98 7.48
CA HIS A 15 1.75 9.07 6.93
C HIS A 15 1.82 8.70 5.45
N VAL A 16 1.04 7.71 5.02
CA VAL A 16 1.01 7.32 3.60
C VAL A 16 0.32 8.40 2.76
N ALA A 17 -0.73 9.05 3.29
CA ALA A 17 -1.41 10.14 2.60
C ALA A 17 -0.50 11.35 2.39
N THR A 18 0.32 11.72 3.39
CA THR A 18 1.27 12.83 3.24
C THR A 18 2.38 12.51 2.24
N MET A 19 2.85 11.26 2.20
CA MET A 19 3.82 10.80 1.20
C MET A 19 3.26 10.84 -0.22
N VAL A 20 2.02 10.37 -0.44
CA VAL A 20 1.38 10.44 -1.76
C VAL A 20 1.06 11.89 -2.13
N GLY A 21 0.52 12.68 -1.21
CA GLY A 21 0.04 14.04 -1.48
C GLY A 21 1.14 15.10 -1.66
N LYS A 22 2.28 14.99 -0.96
CA LYS A 22 3.35 16.00 -1.00
C LYS A 22 4.75 15.45 -1.28
N GLY A 23 4.93 14.13 -1.19
CA GLY A 23 6.22 13.47 -1.31
C GLY A 23 6.66 13.24 -2.76
N ILE A 24 5.74 13.22 -3.72
CA ILE A 24 6.04 12.97 -5.15
C ILE A 24 6.30 14.29 -5.90
N VAL A 25 5.45 15.29 -5.67
CA VAL A 25 5.48 16.61 -6.32
C VAL A 25 4.93 17.64 -5.33
N ASP A 26 5.27 18.91 -5.52
CA ASP A 26 4.60 19.97 -4.77
C ASP A 26 3.17 20.18 -5.30
N PRO A 27 2.12 20.17 -4.44
CA PRO A 27 0.73 20.34 -4.87
C PRO A 27 0.50 21.61 -5.70
N SER A 28 1.26 22.68 -5.42
CA SER A 28 1.19 23.97 -6.13
C SER A 28 1.47 23.89 -7.64
N PHE A 29 2.12 22.82 -8.12
CA PHE A 29 2.36 22.59 -9.55
C PHE A 29 1.39 21.60 -10.18
N VAL A 30 0.56 20.96 -9.36
CA VAL A 30 -0.47 20.01 -9.81
C VAL A 30 -1.75 20.79 -10.08
N SER A 31 -2.55 20.35 -11.05
CA SER A 31 -3.89 20.90 -11.28
C SER A 31 -4.91 19.77 -11.21
N GLN A 32 -6.18 20.10 -11.08
CA GLN A 32 -7.25 19.10 -11.05
C GLN A 32 -7.24 18.18 -12.28
N THR A 33 -6.88 18.71 -13.45
CA THR A 33 -6.75 17.94 -14.70
C THR A 33 -5.60 16.92 -14.62
N VAL A 34 -4.51 17.27 -13.94
CA VAL A 34 -3.37 16.36 -13.74
C VAL A 34 -3.75 15.24 -12.77
N VAL A 35 -4.44 15.55 -11.68
CA VAL A 35 -4.94 14.52 -10.74
C VAL A 35 -5.92 13.58 -11.44
N LEU A 36 -6.85 14.13 -12.22
CA LEU A 36 -7.80 13.34 -12.99
C LEU A 36 -7.10 12.41 -14.00
N SER A 37 -6.10 12.93 -14.72
CA SER A 37 -5.31 12.15 -15.68
C SER A 37 -4.54 11.02 -14.98
N ALA A 38 -3.95 11.29 -13.82
CA ALA A 38 -3.27 10.29 -13.00
C ALA A 38 -4.21 9.17 -12.55
N LEU A 39 -5.40 9.53 -12.07
CA LEU A 39 -6.43 8.57 -11.64
C LEU A 39 -6.94 7.72 -12.80
N LEU A 40 -7.24 8.34 -13.94
CA LEU A 40 -7.69 7.62 -15.13
C LEU A 40 -6.63 6.63 -15.62
N GLY A 41 -5.35 7.03 -15.64
CA GLY A 41 -4.25 6.13 -15.98
C GLY A 41 -4.12 4.95 -15.02
N ALA A 42 -4.20 5.21 -13.71
CA ALA A 42 -4.13 4.17 -12.69
C ALA A 42 -5.31 3.20 -12.76
N ILE A 43 -6.54 3.71 -12.86
CA ILE A 43 -7.78 2.92 -12.97
C ILE A 43 -7.74 2.08 -14.25
N PHE A 44 -7.37 2.69 -15.38
CA PHE A 44 -7.26 1.97 -16.65
C PHE A 44 -6.29 0.79 -16.52
N TRP A 45 -5.11 1.02 -15.94
CA TRP A 45 -4.13 -0.04 -15.74
C TRP A 45 -4.65 -1.16 -14.83
N ASP A 46 -5.28 -0.82 -13.70
CA ASP A 46 -5.83 -1.80 -12.78
C ASP A 46 -6.99 -2.61 -13.40
N LEU A 47 -7.82 -2.00 -14.25
CA LEU A 47 -8.85 -2.72 -14.99
C LEU A 47 -8.26 -3.67 -16.04
N VAL A 48 -7.20 -3.26 -16.72
CA VAL A 48 -6.48 -4.10 -17.69
C VAL A 48 -5.88 -5.32 -16.98
N THR A 49 -5.15 -5.12 -15.89
CA THR A 49 -4.54 -6.25 -15.15
C THR A 49 -5.60 -7.16 -14.56
N TRP A 50 -6.71 -6.61 -14.07
CA TRP A 50 -7.82 -7.39 -13.59
C TRP A 50 -8.46 -8.24 -14.70
N HIS A 51 -8.67 -7.67 -15.89
CA HIS A 51 -9.23 -8.40 -17.04
C HIS A 51 -8.39 -9.63 -17.41
N TYR A 52 -7.06 -9.51 -17.33
CA TYR A 52 -6.13 -10.62 -17.61
C TYR A 52 -5.80 -11.48 -16.37
N GLY A 53 -6.40 -11.20 -15.21
CA GLY A 53 -6.13 -11.95 -13.97
C GLY A 53 -4.69 -11.79 -13.46
N ILE A 54 -3.97 -10.75 -13.87
CA ILE A 54 -2.60 -10.47 -13.45
C ILE A 54 -2.65 -9.77 -12.09
N PRO A 55 -2.02 -10.33 -11.03
CA PRO A 55 -1.95 -9.65 -9.74
C PRO A 55 -1.11 -8.38 -9.86
N SER A 56 -1.77 -7.22 -9.89
CA SER A 56 -1.12 -5.91 -9.90
C SER A 56 -1.21 -5.24 -8.53
N SER A 57 -0.36 -4.24 -8.32
CA SER A 57 -0.40 -3.39 -7.15
C SER A 57 -1.00 -2.02 -7.50
N SER A 58 -2.20 -1.75 -7.00
CA SER A 58 -2.85 -0.44 -7.16
C SER A 58 -2.03 0.72 -6.56
N SER A 59 -1.18 0.44 -5.56
CA SER A 59 -0.22 1.44 -5.05
C SER A 59 0.70 1.94 -6.16
N HIS A 60 1.26 1.02 -6.93
CA HIS A 60 2.22 1.34 -7.99
C HIS A 60 1.51 2.00 -9.17
N ALA A 61 0.29 1.54 -9.49
CA ALA A 61 -0.52 2.15 -10.53
C ALA A 61 -0.80 3.63 -10.22
N ILE A 62 -1.22 3.96 -8.99
CA ILE A 62 -1.47 5.36 -8.59
C ILE A 62 -0.19 6.19 -8.58
N ILE A 63 0.89 5.69 -7.96
CA ILE A 63 2.17 6.43 -7.92
C ILE A 63 2.72 6.68 -9.33
N GLY A 64 2.71 5.65 -10.18
CA GLY A 64 3.12 5.77 -11.59
C GLY A 64 2.22 6.70 -12.39
N GLY A 65 0.90 6.65 -12.17
CA GLY A 65 -0.07 7.55 -12.77
C GLY A 65 0.19 9.02 -12.41
N ILE A 66 0.46 9.32 -11.14
CA ILE A 66 0.80 10.67 -10.67
C ILE A 66 2.10 11.14 -11.32
N ILE A 67 3.16 10.33 -11.26
CA ILE A 67 4.46 10.67 -11.86
C ILE A 67 4.30 10.93 -13.36
N GLY A 68 3.62 10.05 -14.09
CA GLY A 68 3.38 10.19 -15.52
C GLY A 68 2.59 11.43 -15.89
N ALA A 69 1.49 11.72 -15.18
CA ALA A 69 0.66 12.89 -15.42
C ALA A 69 1.41 14.21 -15.12
N VAL A 70 2.25 14.22 -14.08
CA VAL A 70 3.09 15.38 -13.74
C VAL A 70 4.18 15.59 -14.80
N ILE A 71 4.86 14.52 -15.23
CA ILE A 71 5.87 14.61 -16.29
C ILE A 71 5.24 15.16 -17.58
N ALA A 72 4.06 14.67 -17.96
CA ALA A 72 3.36 15.11 -19.17
C ALA A 72 2.93 16.59 -19.10
N SER A 73 2.61 17.11 -17.92
CA SER A 73 2.07 18.47 -17.76
C SER A 73 3.12 19.53 -17.46
N ARG A 74 4.15 19.21 -16.67
CA ARG A 74 5.14 20.18 -16.15
C ARG A 74 6.59 19.74 -16.38
N GLY A 75 6.80 18.55 -16.95
CA GLY A 75 8.14 17.99 -17.16
C GLY A 75 8.72 17.34 -15.90
N VAL A 76 9.92 16.79 -16.04
CA VAL A 76 10.59 15.99 -14.99
C VAL A 76 11.12 16.86 -13.84
N GLY A 77 11.37 18.15 -14.08
CA GLY A 77 12.04 19.05 -13.12
C GLY A 77 11.25 19.37 -11.85
N VAL A 78 9.93 19.14 -11.84
CA VAL A 78 9.07 19.40 -10.66
C VAL A 78 8.95 18.20 -9.72
N LEU A 79 9.51 17.04 -10.09
CA LEU A 79 9.46 15.82 -9.29
C LEU A 79 10.40 15.90 -8.08
N LYS A 80 9.89 15.48 -6.92
CA LYS A 80 10.67 15.35 -5.69
C LYS A 80 11.38 14.00 -5.67
N TRP A 81 12.56 13.94 -6.30
CA TRP A 81 13.38 12.72 -6.37
C TRP A 81 13.71 12.10 -5.01
N SER A 82 13.86 12.92 -3.97
CA SER A 82 14.09 12.45 -2.60
C SER A 82 12.91 11.68 -1.99
N GLY A 83 11.68 12.01 -2.37
CA GLY A 83 10.49 11.28 -1.94
C GLY A 83 10.24 10.05 -2.81
N ILE A 84 10.42 10.17 -4.13
CA ILE A 84 10.29 9.05 -5.08
C ILE A 84 11.30 7.94 -4.74
N SER A 85 12.56 8.29 -4.45
CA SER A 85 13.57 7.29 -4.10
C SER A 85 13.23 6.52 -2.83
N LYS A 86 12.64 7.18 -1.82
CA LYS A 86 12.14 6.51 -0.60
C LYS A 86 11.00 5.54 -0.91
N ILE A 87 10.08 5.92 -1.79
CA ILE A 87 8.97 5.07 -2.22
C ILE A 87 9.51 3.85 -2.96
N VAL A 88 10.41 4.05 -3.93
CA VAL A 88 11.05 2.97 -4.69
C VAL A 88 11.85 2.04 -3.76
N ALA A 89 12.61 2.59 -2.81
CA ALA A 89 13.32 1.80 -1.82
C ALA A 89 12.35 0.96 -0.98
N ALA A 90 11.25 1.54 -0.49
CA ALA A 90 10.24 0.82 0.29
C ALA A 90 9.59 -0.33 -0.51
N ILE A 91 9.37 -0.14 -1.82
CA ILE A 91 8.85 -1.16 -2.73
C ILE A 91 9.77 -2.38 -2.80
N VAL A 92 11.09 -2.17 -2.86
CA VAL A 92 12.07 -3.25 -2.98
C VAL A 92 12.37 -3.89 -1.62
N ILE A 93 12.46 -3.07 -0.57
CA ILE A 93 12.83 -3.51 0.78
C ILE A 93 11.68 -4.27 1.45
N SER A 94 10.42 -3.85 1.24
CA SER A 94 9.29 -4.41 1.99
C SER A 94 9.02 -5.91 1.73
N PRO A 95 9.11 -6.46 0.50
CA PRO A 95 8.98 -7.90 0.29
C PRO A 95 10.13 -8.66 0.95
N VAL A 96 11.37 -8.18 0.82
CA VAL A 96 12.55 -8.83 1.42
C VAL A 96 12.43 -8.86 2.94
N ALA A 97 12.18 -7.71 3.56
CA ALA A 97 12.01 -7.61 5.00
C ALA A 97 10.82 -8.44 5.49
N GLY A 98 9.68 -8.38 4.79
CA GLY A 98 8.49 -9.16 5.10
C GLY A 98 8.74 -10.66 5.06
N THR A 99 9.40 -11.15 4.01
CA THR A 99 9.76 -12.58 3.88
C THR A 99 10.74 -13.01 4.96
N LEU A 100 11.78 -12.21 5.23
CA LEU A 100 12.77 -12.54 6.27
C LEU A 100 12.14 -12.59 7.65
N ILE A 101 11.33 -11.59 8.03
CA ILE A 101 10.65 -11.55 9.33
C ILE A 101 9.66 -12.71 9.44
N ALA A 102 8.84 -12.96 8.39
CA ALA A 102 7.91 -14.08 8.39
C ALA A 102 8.63 -15.43 8.52
N PHE A 103 9.78 -15.60 7.86
CA PHE A 103 10.59 -16.80 7.96
C PHE A 103 11.14 -17.02 9.38
N LEU A 104 11.67 -15.98 10.02
CA LEU A 104 12.16 -16.06 11.40
C LEU A 104 11.04 -16.38 12.39
N ILE A 105 9.85 -15.77 12.22
CA ILE A 105 8.66 -16.08 13.03
C ILE A 105 8.25 -17.54 12.83
N MET A 106 8.24 -18.03 11.59
CA MET A 106 7.92 -19.43 11.29
C MET A 106 8.88 -20.40 11.97
N ILE A 107 10.19 -20.12 11.94
CA ILE A 107 11.20 -20.91 12.67
C ILE A 107 10.89 -20.89 14.17
N GLY A 108 10.65 -19.72 14.75
CA GLY A 108 10.33 -19.60 16.18
C GLY A 108 9.11 -20.44 16.57
N ILE A 109 8.04 -20.38 15.78
CA ILE A 109 6.83 -21.19 15.97
C ILE A 109 7.15 -22.68 15.86
N PHE A 110 7.89 -23.09 14.82
CA PHE A 110 8.25 -24.50 14.62
C PHE A 110 9.03 -25.05 15.82
N TRP A 111 10.05 -24.34 16.29
CA TRP A 111 10.88 -24.77 17.41
C TRP A 111 10.09 -24.85 18.73
N ALA A 112 9.17 -23.90 18.95
CA ALA A 112 8.32 -23.87 20.14
C ALA A 112 7.33 -25.05 20.17
N PHE A 113 6.79 -25.46 19.02
CA PHE A 113 5.70 -26.43 18.94
C PHE A 113 6.07 -27.79 18.35
N LYS A 114 7.35 -28.04 18.01
CA LYS A 114 7.82 -29.29 17.37
C LYS A 114 7.44 -30.59 18.10
N GLY A 115 7.25 -30.54 19.42
CA GLY A 115 6.93 -31.72 20.25
C GLY A 115 5.44 -31.98 20.48
N PHE A 116 4.55 -31.15 19.95
CA PHE A 116 3.11 -31.24 20.24
C PHE A 116 2.35 -32.00 19.15
N HIS A 117 1.25 -32.67 19.55
CA HIS A 117 0.42 -33.43 18.62
C HIS A 117 -0.31 -32.48 17.62
N PRO A 118 -0.28 -32.75 16.30
CA PRO A 118 -0.81 -31.85 15.28
C PRO A 118 -2.28 -31.47 15.45
N SER A 119 -3.13 -32.39 15.94
CA SER A 119 -4.57 -32.14 16.09
C SER A 119 -4.89 -31.06 17.14
N THR A 120 -4.17 -31.04 18.26
CA THR A 120 -4.36 -30.04 19.33
C THR A 120 -3.83 -28.68 18.90
N LEU A 121 -2.67 -28.65 18.23
CA LEU A 121 -2.11 -27.44 17.67
C LEU A 121 -3.06 -26.81 16.66
N ASN A 122 -3.56 -27.58 15.69
CA ASN A 122 -4.38 -27.04 14.61
C ASN A 122 -5.65 -26.36 15.14
N ARG A 123 -6.25 -26.89 16.23
CA ARG A 123 -7.41 -26.29 16.89
C ARG A 123 -7.09 -24.94 17.53
N GLY A 124 -5.90 -24.79 18.13
CA GLY A 124 -5.42 -23.52 18.69
C GLY A 124 -5.04 -22.51 17.60
N PHE A 125 -4.24 -22.94 16.62
CA PHE A 125 -3.79 -22.12 15.49
C PHE A 125 -4.95 -21.58 14.66
N ARG A 126 -6.04 -22.33 14.49
CA ARG A 126 -7.24 -21.84 13.79
C ARG A 126 -7.83 -20.59 14.46
N LYS A 127 -7.80 -20.49 15.80
CA LYS A 127 -8.26 -19.29 16.51
C LYS A 127 -7.26 -18.14 16.36
N LEU A 128 -5.96 -18.43 16.43
CA LEU A 128 -4.91 -17.43 16.24
C LEU A 128 -4.88 -16.87 14.81
N GLN A 129 -5.24 -17.67 13.81
CA GLN A 129 -5.36 -17.22 12.42
C GLN A 129 -6.44 -16.14 12.25
N ILE A 130 -7.52 -16.19 13.03
CA ILE A 130 -8.55 -15.13 13.03
C ILE A 130 -7.94 -13.82 13.53
N LEU A 131 -7.14 -13.87 14.59
CA LEU A 131 -6.43 -12.70 15.11
C LEU A 131 -5.39 -12.18 14.09
N SER A 132 -4.63 -13.08 13.45
CA SER A 132 -3.68 -12.70 12.40
C SER A 132 -4.37 -12.02 11.21
N ALA A 133 -5.49 -12.59 10.74
CA ALA A 133 -6.30 -12.00 9.67
C ALA A 133 -6.90 -10.65 10.09
N ALA A 134 -7.26 -10.48 11.37
CA ALA A 134 -7.70 -9.21 11.92
C ALA A 134 -6.60 -8.14 11.88
N VAL A 135 -5.39 -8.47 12.35
CA VAL A 135 -4.23 -7.56 12.32
C VAL A 135 -3.83 -7.23 10.87
N MET A 136 -3.87 -8.21 9.97
CA MET A 136 -3.63 -7.99 8.54
C MET A 136 -4.66 -7.03 7.93
N ALA A 137 -5.96 -7.23 8.21
CA ALA A 137 -7.01 -6.35 7.72
C ALA A 137 -6.87 -4.91 8.24
N PHE A 138 -6.52 -4.75 9.52
CA PHE A 138 -6.24 -3.44 10.10
C PHE A 138 -5.03 -2.77 9.44
N SER A 139 -3.93 -3.51 9.28
CA SER A 139 -2.69 -3.01 8.67
C SER A 139 -2.85 -2.71 7.18
N HIS A 140 -3.72 -3.46 6.49
CA HIS A 140 -4.08 -3.19 5.11
C HIS A 140 -4.85 -1.86 5.02
N GLY A 141 -5.89 -1.68 5.84
CA GLY A 141 -6.70 -0.46 5.85
C GLY A 141 -5.90 0.81 6.16
N SER A 142 -4.94 0.74 7.10
CA SER A 142 -4.10 1.88 7.47
C SER A 142 -3.10 2.30 6.37
N ASN A 143 -2.82 1.42 5.41
CA ASN A 143 -1.96 1.74 4.27
C ASN A 143 -2.78 2.08 3.02
N ASP A 144 -3.81 1.29 2.71
CA ASP A 144 -4.52 1.36 1.44
C ASP A 144 -5.46 2.57 1.35
N ALA A 145 -6.26 2.80 2.39
CA ALA A 145 -7.17 3.95 2.43
C ALA A 145 -6.42 5.29 2.36
N GLN A 146 -5.21 5.32 2.91
CA GLN A 146 -4.38 6.51 2.95
C GLN A 146 -3.87 6.94 1.57
N LYS A 147 -3.75 6.03 0.60
CA LYS A 147 -3.38 6.40 -0.77
C LYS A 147 -4.47 7.25 -1.41
N SER A 148 -5.73 6.81 -1.29
CA SER A 148 -6.90 7.57 -1.77
C SER A 148 -7.02 8.91 -1.05
N MET A 149 -6.83 8.95 0.28
CA MET A 149 -6.81 10.21 1.03
C MET A 149 -5.69 11.14 0.58
N GLY A 150 -4.51 10.61 0.25
CA GLY A 150 -3.38 11.38 -0.28
C GLY A 150 -3.70 12.03 -1.63
N VAL A 151 -4.37 11.31 -2.53
CA VAL A 151 -4.81 11.85 -3.82
C VAL A 151 -5.91 12.90 -3.64
N ILE A 152 -6.90 12.65 -2.78
CA ILE A 152 -7.94 13.63 -2.45
C ILE A 152 -7.32 14.90 -1.87
N THR A 153 -6.39 14.75 -0.94
CA THR A 153 -5.68 15.90 -0.32
C THR A 153 -4.86 16.66 -1.36
N MET A 154 -4.20 15.95 -2.29
CA MET A 154 -3.49 16.59 -3.39
C MET A 154 -4.44 17.44 -4.24
N ALA A 155 -5.61 16.91 -4.60
CA ALA A 155 -6.64 17.63 -5.36
C ALA A 155 -7.21 18.85 -4.61
N LEU A 156 -7.31 18.77 -3.27
CA LEU A 156 -7.84 19.86 -2.45
C LEU A 156 -6.84 21.01 -2.25
N VAL A 157 -5.53 20.73 -2.37
CA VAL A 157 -4.45 21.68 -2.10
C VAL A 157 -3.77 22.15 -3.40
N SER A 158 -4.10 21.53 -4.54
CA SER A 158 -3.63 21.89 -5.89
C SER A 158 -4.40 23.04 -6.52
#